data_AF-A0A1B1PWQ9-F1
#
_entry.id   AF-A0A1B1PWQ9-F1
#
_cell.length_a   1.000
_cell.length_b   1.000
_cell.length_c   1.000
_cell.angle_alpha   90.00
_cell.angle_beta   90.00
_cell.angle_gamma   90.00
#
_symmetry.space_group_name_H-M   'P 1'
#
loop_
_entity.id
_entity.type
_entity.pdbx_description
1 polymer ?
#
loop_
_entity_poly.entity_id
_entity_poly.type
_entity_poly.pdbx_seq_one_letter_code
_entity_poly.pdbx_strand_id
1 'polypeptide(L)'
;MQALKDVDYVIEAHIELTGKSEKDTVGKHLSMFRRRARRGACFQRPFLGLREFAADFELIDDDIPGSALEGERELGLMLYDIDYEAGVTPIFYEALMSDGVIDVAGARQEGLLS
;
A
#
# COMPACT_ATOMS: atom_id res chain seq x y z
N MET A 1 -23.20 -4.50 -9.30
CA MET A 1 -21.98 -4.34 -8.48
C MET A 1 -21.33 -3.03 -8.90
N GLN A 2 -20.96 -2.17 -7.96
CA GLN A 2 -20.17 -0.97 -8.24
C GLN A 2 -18.72 -1.29 -7.91
N ALA A 3 -17.80 -0.94 -8.80
CA ALA A 3 -16.37 -1.13 -8.64
C ALA A 3 -15.63 0.02 -9.34
N LEU A 4 -14.39 0.27 -8.91
CA LEU A 4 -13.51 1.19 -9.63
C LEU A 4 -13.14 0.60 -10.99
N LYS A 5 -12.85 1.46 -11.96
CA LYS A 5 -12.57 1.09 -13.34
C LYS A 5 -11.28 1.75 -13.80
N ASP A 6 -10.45 0.98 -14.52
CA ASP A 6 -9.21 1.43 -15.14
C ASP A 6 -8.31 2.20 -14.16
N VAL A 7 -8.10 1.61 -12.98
CA VAL A 7 -7.28 2.19 -11.91
C VAL A 7 -5.82 1.81 -12.06
N ASP A 8 -4.94 2.73 -11.69
CA ASP A 8 -3.49 2.56 -11.65
C ASP A 8 -2.96 3.32 -10.42
N TYR A 9 -2.11 2.67 -9.64
CA TYR A 9 -1.60 3.19 -8.37
C TYR A 9 -0.10 2.92 -8.26
N VAL A 10 0.64 3.92 -7.76
CA VAL A 10 2.00 3.74 -7.27
C VAL A 10 1.96 3.58 -5.76
N ILE A 11 2.58 2.52 -5.25
CA ILE A 11 2.68 2.26 -3.82
C ILE A 11 4.14 2.41 -3.40
N GLU A 12 4.40 3.41 -2.55
CA GLU A 12 5.67 3.52 -1.83
C GLU A 12 5.54 2.80 -0.48
N ALA A 13 6.51 1.93 -0.18
CA ALA A 13 6.52 1.15 1.05
C ALA A 13 7.94 0.79 1.48
N HIS A 14 8.11 0.62 2.79
CA HIS A 14 9.34 0.10 3.40
C HIS A 14 9.07 -1.17 4.22
N ILE A 15 10.14 -1.89 4.54
CA ILE A 15 10.08 -3.12 5.34
C ILE A 15 10.76 -2.86 6.69
N GLU A 16 10.06 -3.18 7.76
CA GLU A 16 10.60 -3.20 9.13
C GLU A 16 10.75 -4.64 9.61
N LEU A 17 11.80 -4.91 10.39
CA LEU A 17 12.00 -6.23 10.98
C LEU A 17 11.12 -6.37 12.22
N THR A 18 10.33 -7.43 12.26
CA THR A 18 9.40 -7.69 13.38
C THR A 18 10.09 -8.26 14.63
N GLY A 19 11.41 -8.44 14.62
CA GLY A 19 12.17 -9.09 15.71
C GLY A 19 11.95 -10.60 15.86
N LYS A 20 11.14 -11.24 15.01
CA LYS A 20 10.81 -12.68 15.11
C LYS A 20 11.94 -13.61 14.61
N SER A 21 13.01 -13.06 14.05
CA SER A 21 14.13 -13.80 13.47
C SER A 21 15.42 -12.99 13.60
N GLU A 22 16.45 -13.60 14.19
CA GLU A 22 17.77 -12.98 14.38
C GLU A 22 18.63 -13.02 13.10
N LYS A 23 18.28 -13.87 12.14
CA LYS A 23 19.05 -14.08 10.89
C LYS A 23 18.58 -13.21 9.73
N ASP A 24 17.45 -12.52 9.90
CA ASP A 24 16.85 -11.74 8.85
C ASP A 24 17.36 -10.31 8.86
N THR A 25 17.64 -9.80 7.66
CA THR A 25 18.09 -8.43 7.45
C THR A 25 17.19 -7.78 6.42
N VAL A 26 16.99 -6.46 6.56
CA VAL A 26 16.20 -5.67 5.60
C VAL A 26 16.74 -5.86 4.19
N GLY A 27 18.06 -5.78 4.00
CA GLY A 27 18.69 -5.94 2.67
C GLY A 27 18.42 -7.29 2.00
N LYS A 28 18.38 -8.38 2.78
CA LYS A 28 18.04 -9.71 2.26
C LYS A 28 16.58 -9.75 1.79
N HIS A 29 15.63 -9.27 2.59
CA HIS A 29 14.22 -9.26 2.21
C HIS A 29 13.93 -8.32 1.05
N LEU A 30 14.51 -7.12 1.06
CA LEU A 30 14.35 -6.15 -0.01
C LEU A 30 14.93 -6.65 -1.34
N SER A 31 16.11 -7.29 -1.33
CA SER A 31 16.69 -7.87 -2.55
C SER A 31 15.86 -9.03 -3.09
N MET A 32 15.27 -9.87 -2.22
CA MET A 32 14.33 -10.91 -2.63
C MET A 32 13.04 -10.34 -3.22
N PHE A 33 12.48 -9.30 -2.60
CA PHE A 33 11.30 -8.60 -3.11
C PHE A 33 11.56 -8.01 -4.50
N ARG A 34 12.61 -7.18 -4.65
CA ARG A 34 12.94 -6.54 -5.93
C ARG A 34 13.16 -7.55 -7.06
N ARG A 35 13.88 -8.64 -6.79
CA ARG A 35 14.11 -9.70 -7.79
C ARG A 35 12.80 -10.36 -8.24
N ARG A 36 11.86 -10.56 -7.33
CA ARG A 36 10.55 -11.14 -7.62
C ARG A 36 9.68 -10.15 -8.40
N ALA A 37 9.61 -8.91 -7.93
CA ALA A 37 8.82 -7.84 -8.54
C ALA A 37 9.22 -7.61 -10.01
N ARG A 38 10.53 -7.47 -10.30
CA ARG A 38 11.05 -7.31 -11.68
C ARG A 38 10.74 -8.46 -12.64
N ARG A 39 10.46 -9.65 -12.11
CA ARG A 39 10.13 -10.84 -12.92
C ARG A 39 8.63 -11.10 -13.00
N GLY A 40 7.80 -10.25 -12.40
CA GLY A 40 6.37 -10.52 -12.21
C GLY A 40 6.10 -11.76 -11.34
N ALA A 41 7.08 -12.22 -10.57
CA ALA A 41 6.97 -13.44 -9.79
C ALA A 41 6.30 -13.16 -8.45
N CYS A 42 5.20 -13.85 -8.16
CA CYS A 42 4.46 -13.72 -6.90
C CYS A 42 4.16 -15.11 -6.31
N PHE A 43 4.03 -15.19 -4.98
CA PHE A 43 3.59 -16.43 -4.32
C PHE A 43 2.11 -16.71 -4.62
N GLN A 44 1.31 -15.64 -4.60
CA GLN A 44 -0.08 -15.61 -5.00
C GLN A 44 -0.28 -14.37 -5.87
N ARG A 45 -1.10 -14.47 -6.92
CA ARG A 45 -1.44 -13.31 -7.75
C ARG A 45 -2.11 -12.23 -6.86
N PRO A 46 -1.60 -10.99 -6.85
CA PRO A 46 -2.23 -9.92 -6.10
C PRO A 46 -3.59 -9.55 -6.71
N PHE A 47 -4.43 -8.91 -5.92
CA PHE A 47 -5.76 -8.48 -6.34
C PHE A 47 -6.11 -7.12 -5.72
N LEU A 48 -6.93 -6.34 -6.43
CA LEU A 48 -7.41 -5.04 -6.00
C LEU A 48 -8.72 -5.21 -5.21
N GLY A 49 -8.59 -5.42 -3.90
CA GLY A 49 -9.71 -5.58 -2.97
C GLY A 49 -10.30 -6.99 -2.95
N LEU A 50 -10.87 -7.44 -4.07
CA LEU A 50 -11.54 -8.75 -4.17
C LEU A 50 -10.83 -9.68 -5.18
N ARG A 51 -10.95 -11.01 -5.00
CA ARG A 51 -10.18 -12.03 -5.75
C ARG A 51 -10.46 -12.03 -7.26
N GLU A 52 -11.63 -11.55 -7.67
CA GLU A 52 -12.03 -11.39 -9.06
C GLU A 52 -11.26 -10.29 -9.80
N PHE A 53 -10.65 -9.35 -9.07
CA PHE A 53 -9.91 -8.22 -9.64
C PHE A 53 -8.42 -8.45 -9.55
N ALA A 54 -7.88 -9.33 -10.41
CA ALA A 54 -6.45 -9.60 -10.46
C ALA A 54 -5.66 -8.31 -10.75
N ALA A 55 -4.60 -8.06 -9.98
CA ALA A 55 -3.73 -6.92 -10.15
C ALA A 55 -2.52 -7.31 -10.99
N ASP A 56 -2.23 -6.50 -12.00
CA ASP A 56 -0.93 -6.50 -12.66
C ASP A 56 -0.03 -5.50 -11.93
N PHE A 57 1.27 -5.78 -11.91
CA PHE A 57 2.22 -4.98 -11.14
C PHE A 57 3.58 -4.95 -11.83
N GLU A 58 4.29 -3.85 -11.62
CA GLU A 58 5.66 -3.64 -12.04
C GLU A 58 6.45 -2.93 -10.93
N LEU A 59 7.76 -3.17 -10.86
CA LEU A 59 8.62 -2.42 -9.95
C LEU A 59 9.11 -1.15 -10.65
N ILE A 60 8.82 0.01 -10.05
CA ILE A 60 9.39 1.28 -10.45
C ILE A 60 10.75 1.43 -9.75
N ASP A 61 11.83 1.43 -10.53
CA ASP A 61 13.21 1.66 -10.04
C ASP A 61 13.67 3.12 -10.22
N ASP A 62 12.96 3.89 -11.05
CA ASP A 62 13.22 5.30 -11.38
C ASP A 62 12.29 6.23 -10.56
N ASP A 63 12.16 7.48 -10.99
CA ASP A 63 11.29 8.47 -10.34
C ASP A 63 9.81 8.05 -10.41
N ILE A 64 9.07 8.36 -9.34
CA ILE A 64 7.62 8.14 -9.29
C ILE A 64 6.95 9.03 -10.35
N PRO A 65 6.14 8.47 -11.25
CA PRO A 65 5.44 9.26 -12.26
C PRO A 65 4.48 10.24 -11.58
N GLY A 66 4.42 11.47 -12.11
CA GLY A 66 3.46 12.46 -11.65
C GLY A 66 2.02 12.00 -11.87
N SER A 67 1.14 12.32 -10.93
CA SER A 67 -0.29 12.03 -11.06
C SER A 67 -0.96 12.98 -12.05
N ALA A 68 -2.01 12.49 -12.73
CA ALA A 68 -2.93 13.34 -13.48
C ALA A 68 -3.98 14.01 -12.59
N LEU A 69 -4.05 13.63 -11.31
CA LEU A 69 -4.91 14.24 -10.31
C LEU A 69 -4.18 15.43 -9.70
N GLU A 70 -4.80 16.60 -9.75
CA GLU A 70 -4.25 17.84 -9.24
C GLU A 70 -5.12 18.41 -8.11
N GLY A 71 -4.48 19.15 -7.20
CA GLY A 71 -5.12 19.84 -6.09
C GLY A 71 -5.45 18.94 -4.90
N GLU A 72 -6.05 19.57 -3.89
CA GLU A 72 -6.46 18.90 -2.66
C GLU A 72 -7.90 18.36 -2.76
N ARG A 73 -8.10 17.13 -2.28
CA ARG A 73 -9.40 16.48 -2.19
C ARG A 73 -9.52 15.72 -0.89
N GLU A 74 -10.51 16.10 -0.09
CA GLU A 74 -10.97 15.30 1.04
C GLU A 74 -11.72 14.07 0.50
N LEU A 75 -11.18 12.88 0.78
CA LEU A 75 -11.81 11.60 0.48
C LEU A 75 -12.70 11.14 1.65
N GLY A 76 -12.53 11.78 2.81
CA GLY A 76 -13.24 11.49 4.06
C GLY A 76 -12.71 10.23 4.73
N LEU A 77 -13.54 9.66 5.62
CA LEU A 77 -13.16 8.50 6.42
C LEU A 77 -12.87 7.27 5.53
N MET A 78 -11.63 6.80 5.58
CA MET A 78 -11.17 5.61 4.86
C MET A 78 -10.56 4.58 5.81
N LEU A 79 -10.67 3.30 5.44
CA LEU A 79 -10.01 2.20 6.16
C LEU A 79 -8.49 2.36 6.03
N TYR A 80 -7.81 2.43 7.17
CA TYR A 80 -6.35 2.46 7.27
C TYR A 80 -5.77 1.04 7.28
N ASP A 81 -6.17 0.22 8.27
CA ASP A 81 -5.70 -1.16 8.43
C ASP A 81 -6.70 -1.96 9.30
N ILE A 82 -6.46 -3.25 9.47
CA ILE A 82 -7.20 -4.12 10.37
C ILE A 82 -6.23 -4.61 11.45
N ASP A 83 -6.53 -4.30 12.71
CA ASP A 83 -5.79 -4.82 13.84
C ASP A 83 -6.21 -6.26 14.14
N TYR A 84 -5.37 -7.20 13.70
CA TYR A 84 -5.56 -8.63 13.94
C TYR A 84 -5.19 -9.06 15.37
N GLU A 85 -4.37 -8.30 16.09
CA GLU A 85 -4.02 -8.60 17.48
C GLU A 85 -5.14 -8.17 18.44
N ALA A 86 -5.85 -7.09 18.11
CA ALA A 86 -7.03 -6.60 18.82
C ALA A 86 -8.36 -7.17 18.29
N GLY A 87 -8.38 -8.42 17.81
CA GLY A 87 -9.63 -9.12 17.48
C GLY A 87 -10.26 -8.73 16.15
N VAL A 88 -9.46 -8.36 15.13
CA VAL A 88 -9.90 -7.98 13.78
C VAL A 88 -10.70 -6.68 13.79
N THR A 89 -10.14 -5.66 14.43
CA THR A 89 -10.77 -4.34 14.56
C THR A 89 -10.33 -3.42 13.42
N PRO A 90 -11.26 -2.82 12.65
CA PRO A 90 -10.89 -1.88 11.60
C PRO A 90 -10.39 -0.56 12.20
N ILE A 91 -9.29 -0.06 11.65
CA ILE A 91 -8.72 1.25 11.96
C ILE A 91 -9.00 2.17 10.77
N PHE A 92 -9.44 3.39 11.02
CA PHE A 92 -9.79 4.39 10.02
C PHE A 92 -8.96 5.67 10.17
N TYR A 93 -8.98 6.51 9.13
CA TYR A 93 -8.39 7.84 9.13
C TYR A 93 -9.15 8.76 8.17
N GLU A 94 -9.03 10.07 8.37
CA GLU A 94 -9.56 11.06 7.42
C GLU A 94 -8.57 11.19 6.25
N ALA A 95 -8.92 10.61 5.11
CA ALA A 95 -8.04 10.58 3.96
C ALA A 95 -8.10 11.90 3.19
N LEU A 96 -6.93 12.51 3.03
CA LEU A 96 -6.69 13.65 2.17
C LEU A 96 -5.79 13.23 1.02
N MET A 97 -6.18 13.58 -0.20
CA MET A 97 -5.35 13.45 -1.38
C MET A 97 -4.87 14.84 -1.78
N SER A 98 -3.57 14.99 -2.01
CA SER A 98 -2.96 16.22 -2.53
C SER A 98 -2.11 15.88 -3.76
N ASP A 99 -2.44 16.46 -4.91
CA ASP A 99 -1.77 16.20 -6.20
C ASP A 99 -1.65 14.71 -6.52
N GLY A 100 -2.72 13.96 -6.21
CA GLY A 100 -2.79 12.51 -6.43
C GLY A 100 -2.05 11.64 -5.41
N VAL A 101 -1.42 12.25 -4.40
CA VAL A 101 -0.71 11.55 -3.32
C VAL A 101 -1.60 11.46 -2.09
N ILE A 102 -1.67 10.27 -1.48
CA ILE A 102 -2.29 10.05 -0.17
C ILE A 102 -1.18 9.65 0.79
N ASP A 103 -0.83 10.54 1.72
CA ASP A 103 0.24 10.29 2.70
C ASP A 103 -0.27 9.49 3.90
N VAL A 104 -0.25 8.17 3.77
CA VAL A 104 -0.63 7.26 4.86
C VAL A 104 0.38 7.24 6.01
N ALA A 105 1.65 7.61 5.77
CA ALA A 105 2.67 7.67 6.81
C ALA A 105 2.51 8.91 7.69
N GLY A 106 2.11 10.05 7.10
CA GLY A 106 1.66 11.24 7.79
C GLY A 106 0.39 10.99 8.59
N ALA A 107 -0.64 10.39 7.98
CA ALA A 107 -1.89 10.05 8.66
C ALA A 107 -1.68 9.22 9.94
N ARG A 108 -0.75 8.25 9.91
CA ARG A 108 -0.38 7.45 11.09
C ARG A 108 0.15 8.30 12.25
N GLN A 109 0.80 9.42 11.97
CA GLN A 109 1.37 10.32 12.98
C GLN A 109 0.35 11.32 13.53
N GLU A 110 -0.61 11.73 12.70
CA GLU A 110 -1.64 12.73 13.05
C GLU A 110 -2.74 12.14 13.93
N GLY A 111 -3.07 10.85 13.74
CA GLY A 111 -4.00 10.12 14.59
C GLY A 111 -4.89 9.18 13.81
N LEU A 112 -5.07 7.97 14.34
CA LEU A 112 -5.94 6.95 13.76
C LEU A 112 -7.20 6.81 14.61
N LEU A 113 -8.31 6.45 13.95
CA LEU A 113 -9.62 6.25 14.54
C LEU A 113 -9.90 4.74 14.64
N SER A 114 -10.42 4.25 15.76
CA SER A 114 -10.75 2.83 15.99
C SER A 114 -12.19 2.67 16.43
#